data_AF-A0A931SIY4-F1
#
_entry.id   AF-A0A931SIY4-F1
#
_cell.length_a   1.000
_cell.length_b   1.000
_cell.length_c   1.000
_cell.angle_alpha   90.00
_cell.angle_beta   90.00
_cell.angle_gamma   90.00
#
_symmetry.space_group_name_H-M   'P 1'
#
loop_
_entity.id
_entity.type
_entity.pdbx_description
1 polymer ?
#
loop_
_entity_poly.entity_id
_entity_poly.type
_entity_poly.pdbx_seq_one_letter_code
_entity_poly.pdbx_strand_id
1 'polypeptide(L)'
;YGLWGYSGRGWDGWMRPGQRGDLTVIEFVGKGSPNPGKSWYPDDWNNFGPAVGFAWQVPWLGEGKTTVRGGYQMTYQLNQSGNNIIQEINVPGASDPASYIPSSADPYLDLTKLAALVPVPSTLKPLQPIPITLRNQNIYVPDPGIETPYAQNLTLSVTRSIRSNLTVDVRYIGTLARKQWNPQVNINQPNFLYNGLREAFDAARAGNDSSPALQVLENMFRGINIAGTGFGPVGSTVNGVRQTAGMHLRATATGQINSNLANGNYSAVAASLNTLNYASASNPGLPVIPAGVQGGVMRFNGFPENFIVANPQLATVNMLTTLYSNNYHSMEAQVTMRPTHGVSFQSTYTWSRNLGIGQAGGLGATYTTLADRHADYALQSDSRVHDFRTNGTFALPIGPSKLVLGSSSGVLARVVEGWQMGWIVNVNSGQPMNITAQNMLYANGTPDIVGPFDLKAGKVQFQGSQIGNYLEPGAFTPVRDPQCAQVTALQNLQAQCTINAISDTRTGQVVLRNPLPGMRGTLGQRAIEGPGQWRFDANLSKSIKISETKSLQFRMDARNVLNHPEPADPSLAITGAASTNFGQITGANAKSTLHREFQAQLRLNF
;
A
#
# COMPACT_ATOMS: atom_id res chain seq x y z
N TYR A 1 -27.85 -7.94 -0.77
CA TYR A 1 -28.15 -7.62 -2.18
C TYR A 1 -28.41 -6.13 -2.47
N GLY A 2 -28.55 -5.26 -1.46
CA GLY A 2 -28.80 -3.82 -1.67
C GLY A 2 -27.59 -2.95 -2.03
N LEU A 3 -26.38 -3.52 -2.15
CA LEU A 3 -25.13 -2.77 -2.34
C LEU A 3 -25.10 -1.90 -3.60
N TRP A 4 -25.75 -2.36 -4.66
CA TRP A 4 -25.81 -1.67 -5.94
C TRP A 4 -26.92 -0.62 -5.99
N GLY A 5 -27.85 -0.64 -5.02
CA GLY A 5 -28.94 0.33 -4.88
C GLY A 5 -29.66 0.59 -6.21
N TYR A 6 -29.65 1.85 -6.63
CA TYR A 6 -30.25 2.26 -7.92
C TYR A 6 -29.66 1.54 -9.13
N SER A 7 -28.41 1.10 -9.08
CA SER A 7 -27.78 0.31 -10.15
C SER A 7 -28.17 -1.17 -10.15
N GLY A 8 -29.18 -1.59 -9.37
CA GLY A 8 -29.70 -2.96 -9.41
C GLY A 8 -29.24 -3.83 -8.25
N ARG A 9 -29.03 -5.12 -8.49
CA ARG A 9 -28.80 -6.13 -7.43
C ARG A 9 -27.52 -6.94 -7.57
N GLY A 10 -26.65 -6.59 -8.53
CA GLY A 10 -25.41 -7.30 -8.77
C GLY A 10 -24.53 -6.63 -9.84
N TRP A 11 -23.46 -7.31 -10.20
CA TRP A 11 -22.45 -6.82 -11.15
C TRP A 11 -23.00 -6.52 -12.55
N ASP A 12 -24.11 -7.13 -12.97
CA ASP A 12 -24.75 -6.83 -14.26
C ASP A 12 -25.24 -5.38 -14.38
N GLY A 13 -25.51 -4.70 -13.26
CA GLY A 13 -25.86 -3.28 -13.24
C GLY A 13 -24.72 -2.36 -12.84
N TRP A 14 -23.57 -2.91 -12.45
CA TRP A 14 -22.41 -2.13 -12.06
C TRP A 14 -21.88 -1.32 -13.25
N MET A 15 -21.61 -0.02 -13.03
CA MET A 15 -21.17 0.93 -14.07
C MET A 15 -22.16 1.10 -15.25
N ARG A 16 -23.45 0.79 -15.05
CA ARG A 16 -24.50 0.99 -16.06
C ARG A 16 -25.51 2.07 -15.62
N PRO A 17 -25.33 3.33 -16.05
CA PRO A 17 -26.24 4.41 -15.70
C PRO A 17 -27.69 4.14 -16.12
N GLY A 18 -28.64 4.69 -15.38
CA GLY A 18 -30.06 4.70 -15.78
C GLY A 18 -30.87 3.47 -15.36
N GLN A 19 -30.25 2.43 -14.81
CA GLN A 19 -30.99 1.38 -14.10
C GLN A 19 -31.69 1.97 -12.85
N ARG A 20 -32.89 1.49 -12.53
CA ARG A 20 -33.68 1.92 -11.36
C ARG A 20 -34.02 0.72 -10.49
N GLY A 21 -33.04 0.29 -9.69
CA GLY A 21 -33.25 -0.62 -8.56
C GLY A 21 -33.90 0.08 -7.36
N ASP A 22 -34.16 -0.71 -6.32
CA ASP A 22 -34.73 -0.24 -5.05
C ASP A 22 -33.71 0.54 -4.20
N LEU A 23 -34.19 1.27 -3.19
CA LEU A 23 -33.31 1.87 -2.18
C LEU A 23 -32.52 0.79 -1.42
N THR A 24 -31.28 1.13 -1.03
CA THR A 24 -30.46 0.29 -0.16
C THR A 24 -31.11 0.24 1.21
N VAL A 25 -31.46 -0.95 1.66
CA VAL A 25 -32.05 -1.20 2.99
C VAL A 25 -31.15 -2.11 3.79
N ILE A 26 -31.12 -1.88 5.10
CA ILE A 26 -30.46 -2.75 6.07
C ILE A 26 -31.43 -3.86 6.45
N GLU A 27 -30.96 -5.09 6.38
CA GLU A 27 -31.73 -6.29 6.71
C GLU A 27 -31.05 -7.02 7.88
N PHE A 28 -31.83 -7.35 8.91
CA PHE A 28 -31.37 -8.16 10.03
C PHE A 28 -31.49 -9.65 9.67
N VAL A 29 -30.41 -10.39 9.89
CA VAL A 29 -30.26 -11.81 9.52
C VAL A 29 -29.80 -12.65 10.72
N GLY A 30 -29.96 -13.97 10.64
CA GLY A 30 -29.57 -14.91 11.70
C GLY A 30 -30.66 -15.19 12.74
N LYS A 31 -30.39 -16.14 13.64
CA LYS A 31 -31.34 -16.65 14.62
C LYS A 31 -31.90 -15.52 15.50
N GLY A 32 -33.23 -15.41 15.58
CA GLY A 32 -33.91 -14.36 16.35
C GLY A 32 -34.13 -13.04 15.59
N SER A 33 -33.74 -12.96 14.31
CA SER A 33 -34.07 -11.86 13.42
C SER A 33 -35.33 -12.16 12.56
N PRO A 34 -35.89 -11.17 11.86
CA PRO A 34 -36.92 -11.39 10.83
C PRO A 34 -36.48 -12.33 9.69
N ASN A 35 -35.17 -12.55 9.49
CA ASN A 35 -34.63 -13.45 8.49
C ASN A 35 -33.76 -14.56 9.11
N PRO A 36 -34.35 -15.51 9.86
CA PRO A 36 -33.60 -16.50 10.63
C PRO A 36 -32.83 -17.49 9.77
N GLY A 37 -33.25 -17.71 8.51
CA GLY A 37 -32.58 -18.61 7.57
C GLY A 37 -31.51 -17.94 6.68
N LYS A 38 -31.30 -16.62 6.82
CA LYS A 38 -30.22 -15.92 6.11
C LYS A 38 -29.02 -15.79 7.04
N SER A 39 -27.83 -16.01 6.51
CA SER A 39 -26.57 -15.68 7.17
C SER A 39 -26.01 -14.38 6.58
N TRP A 40 -25.15 -13.71 7.34
CA TRP A 40 -24.44 -12.49 6.91
C TRP A 40 -23.52 -12.75 5.73
N TYR A 41 -22.93 -13.95 5.66
CA TYR A 41 -22.17 -14.47 4.53
C TYR A 41 -22.42 -15.99 4.43
N PRO A 42 -22.26 -16.62 3.26
CA PRO A 42 -22.53 -18.04 3.12
C PRO A 42 -21.60 -18.89 3.99
N ASP A 43 -22.15 -19.96 4.56
CA ASP A 43 -21.34 -20.95 5.26
C ASP A 43 -20.48 -21.72 4.25
N ASP A 44 -19.18 -21.78 4.50
CA ASP A 44 -18.21 -22.52 3.66
C ASP A 44 -17.88 -23.87 4.31
N TRP A 45 -18.48 -24.93 3.77
CA TRP A 45 -18.30 -26.30 4.23
C TRP A 45 -17.22 -27.07 3.43
N ASN A 46 -16.57 -26.45 2.45
CA ASN A 46 -15.67 -27.14 1.52
C ASN A 46 -14.18 -27.00 1.90
N ASN A 47 -13.89 -26.99 3.20
CA ASN A 47 -12.57 -26.68 3.74
C ASN A 47 -11.71 -27.93 4.05
N PHE A 48 -11.52 -28.82 3.08
CA PHE A 48 -10.68 -30.02 3.24
C PHE A 48 -9.19 -29.68 3.16
N GLY A 49 -8.46 -29.72 4.27
CA GLY A 49 -7.02 -29.39 4.34
C GLY A 49 -6.12 -30.62 4.51
N PRO A 50 -5.62 -31.27 3.43
CA PRO A 50 -4.74 -32.41 3.56
C PRO A 50 -3.34 -31.99 4.04
N ALA A 51 -2.71 -32.89 4.78
CA ALA A 51 -1.32 -32.78 5.20
C ALA A 51 -0.64 -34.12 4.95
N VAL A 52 0.40 -34.11 4.13
CA VAL A 52 1.18 -35.30 3.77
C VAL A 52 2.66 -34.94 3.91
N GLY A 53 3.44 -35.82 4.51
CA GLY A 53 4.86 -35.62 4.67
C GLY A 53 5.62 -36.93 4.67
N PHE A 54 6.91 -36.85 4.40
CA PHE A 54 7.83 -37.96 4.49
C PHE A 54 9.13 -37.52 5.17
N ALA A 55 9.79 -38.48 5.78
CA ALA A 55 11.15 -38.35 6.27
C ALA A 55 11.91 -39.61 5.89
N TRP A 56 13.09 -39.41 5.32
CA TRP A 56 13.91 -40.51 4.83
C TRP A 56 15.37 -40.29 5.17
N GLN A 57 15.93 -41.23 5.92
CA GLN A 57 17.36 -41.29 6.17
C GLN A 57 18.01 -42.01 4.99
N VAL A 58 18.95 -41.36 4.29
CA VAL A 58 19.57 -41.88 3.06
C VAL A 58 20.81 -42.71 3.42
N PRO A 59 20.74 -44.05 3.43
CA PRO A 59 21.78 -44.88 4.05
C PRO A 59 23.10 -44.86 3.24
N TRP A 60 23.03 -44.80 1.91
CA TRP A 60 24.21 -44.77 1.04
C TRP A 60 24.97 -43.43 1.08
N LEU A 61 24.41 -42.40 1.70
CA LEU A 61 25.11 -41.14 1.98
C LEU A 61 25.72 -41.11 3.40
N GLY A 62 25.79 -42.26 4.07
CA GLY A 62 26.30 -42.42 5.42
C GLY A 62 25.16 -42.63 6.41
N GLU A 63 25.23 -43.74 7.12
CA GLU A 63 24.24 -44.12 8.13
C GLU A 63 24.11 -43.02 9.21
N GLY A 64 22.89 -42.55 9.45
CA GLY A 64 22.57 -41.46 10.38
C GLY A 64 23.04 -40.06 9.95
N LYS A 65 23.73 -39.91 8.82
CA LYS A 65 24.38 -38.65 8.44
C LYS A 65 23.53 -37.76 7.56
N THR A 66 22.62 -38.31 6.75
CA THR A 66 21.81 -37.54 5.81
C THR A 66 20.34 -37.89 5.95
N THR A 67 19.52 -36.87 6.13
CA THR A 67 18.06 -36.99 6.21
C THR A 67 17.43 -36.04 5.21
N VAL A 68 16.51 -36.57 4.41
CA VAL A 68 15.63 -35.80 3.55
C VAL A 68 14.26 -35.75 4.20
N ARG A 69 13.66 -34.56 4.27
CA ARG A 69 12.29 -34.37 4.73
C ARG A 69 11.53 -33.60 3.66
N GLY A 70 10.27 -33.92 3.47
CA GLY A 70 9.43 -33.11 2.59
C GLY A 70 7.98 -33.27 2.94
N GLY A 71 7.17 -32.32 2.51
CA GLY A 71 5.76 -32.35 2.79
C GLY A 71 4.97 -31.26 2.10
N TYR A 72 3.68 -31.53 2.00
CA TYR A 72 2.65 -30.62 1.55
C TYR A 72 1.60 -30.50 2.64
N GLN A 73 1.20 -29.28 2.96
CA GLN A 73 0.08 -29.04 3.87
C GLN A 73 -0.78 -27.90 3.34
N MET A 74 -2.09 -28.07 3.41
CA MET A 74 -3.05 -26.98 3.21
C MET A 74 -3.66 -26.58 4.56
N THR A 75 -3.48 -25.31 4.93
CA THR A 75 -4.06 -24.74 6.15
C THR A 75 -5.06 -23.66 5.81
N TYR A 76 -6.27 -23.82 6.32
CA TYR A 76 -7.30 -22.78 6.28
C TYR A 76 -7.08 -21.82 7.44
N GLN A 77 -7.20 -20.53 7.15
CA GLN A 77 -7.13 -19.50 8.17
C GLN A 77 -8.52 -19.30 8.75
N LEU A 78 -8.68 -19.67 10.01
CA LEU A 78 -9.86 -19.31 10.78
C LEU A 78 -9.88 -17.79 10.97
N ASN A 79 -11.07 -17.22 10.80
CA ASN A 79 -11.30 -15.80 10.72
C ASN A 79 -10.97 -15.09 12.06
N GLN A 80 -9.75 -14.55 12.21
CA GLN A 80 -9.44 -13.61 13.32
C GLN A 80 -10.12 -12.24 13.12
N SER A 81 -10.56 -11.92 11.89
CA SER A 81 -11.15 -10.65 11.52
C SER A 81 -12.68 -10.60 11.66
N GLY A 82 -13.35 -11.67 12.09
CA GLY A 82 -14.79 -11.64 12.39
C GLY A 82 -15.14 -10.52 13.37
N ASN A 83 -14.24 -10.27 14.34
CA ASN A 83 -14.36 -9.15 15.27
C ASN A 83 -14.23 -7.77 14.59
N ASN A 84 -13.40 -7.63 13.55
CA ASN A 84 -13.20 -6.35 12.85
C ASN A 84 -14.31 -6.09 11.82
N ILE A 85 -14.82 -7.14 11.16
CA ILE A 85 -15.96 -7.05 10.23
C ILE A 85 -17.21 -6.53 10.95
N ILE A 86 -17.40 -6.90 12.22
CA ILE A 86 -18.50 -6.40 13.05
C ILE A 86 -18.28 -4.92 13.48
N GLN A 87 -17.03 -4.51 13.73
CA GLN A 87 -16.71 -3.13 14.13
C GLN A 87 -16.80 -2.10 12.99
N GLU A 88 -16.64 -2.50 11.73
CA GLU A 88 -16.66 -1.59 10.58
C GLU A 88 -18.08 -1.18 10.14
N ILE A 89 -19.13 -1.73 10.77
CA ILE A 89 -20.50 -1.46 10.40
C ILE A 89 -21.03 -0.24 11.16
N ASN A 90 -20.86 0.94 10.56
CA ASN A 90 -21.64 2.13 10.94
C ASN A 90 -23.10 1.95 10.50
N VAL A 91 -23.84 1.04 11.16
CA VAL A 91 -25.29 0.88 10.91
C VAL A 91 -25.99 2.13 11.46
N PRO A 92 -26.74 2.90 10.63
CA PRO A 92 -27.70 3.87 11.16
C PRO A 92 -28.57 3.25 12.25
N GLY A 93 -28.56 3.84 13.46
CA GLY A 93 -29.31 3.33 14.61
C GLY A 93 -28.55 2.37 15.53
N ALA A 94 -27.32 1.95 15.21
CA ALA A 94 -26.47 1.22 16.15
C ALA A 94 -25.92 2.12 17.27
N SER A 95 -25.80 3.42 16.99
CA SER A 95 -25.48 4.46 17.97
C SER A 95 -26.36 5.69 17.71
N ASP A 96 -26.85 6.31 18.78
CA ASP A 96 -27.58 7.59 18.73
C ASP A 96 -26.83 8.60 19.60
N PRO A 97 -25.81 9.30 19.03
CA PRO A 97 -24.97 10.18 19.81
C PRO A 97 -25.68 11.49 20.13
N ALA A 98 -25.88 11.78 21.42
CA ALA A 98 -26.26 13.11 21.90
C ALA A 98 -25.01 13.90 22.30
N SER A 99 -24.83 15.08 21.72
CA SER A 99 -23.68 15.95 21.99
C SER A 99 -24.12 17.22 22.72
N TYR A 100 -23.47 17.53 23.85
CA TYR A 100 -23.56 18.83 24.50
C TYR A 100 -22.36 19.69 24.09
N ILE A 101 -22.62 20.84 23.49
CA ILE A 101 -21.59 21.81 23.13
C ILE A 101 -21.75 23.01 24.07
N PRO A 102 -20.76 23.31 24.93
CA PRO A 102 -20.80 24.50 25.79
C PRO A 102 -20.90 25.76 24.93
N SER A 103 -21.71 26.73 25.37
CA SER A 103 -21.79 28.04 24.74
C SER A 103 -21.03 29.07 25.58
N SER A 104 -20.79 30.26 25.04
CA SER A 104 -20.23 31.37 25.82
C SER A 104 -21.11 31.79 27.00
N ALA A 105 -22.41 31.47 26.97
CA ALA A 105 -23.35 31.72 28.07
C ALA A 105 -23.37 30.59 29.12
N ASP A 106 -23.00 29.37 28.72
CA ASP A 106 -22.94 28.17 29.57
C ASP A 106 -21.61 27.42 29.33
N PRO A 107 -20.47 27.95 29.83
CA PRO A 107 -19.15 27.41 29.52
C PRO A 107 -18.83 26.08 30.24
N TYR A 108 -19.63 25.72 31.25
CA TYR A 108 -19.45 24.51 32.03
C TYR A 108 -20.52 23.46 31.67
N LEU A 109 -20.16 22.18 31.83
CA LEU A 109 -21.11 21.07 31.69
C LEU A 109 -22.08 21.07 32.87
N ASP A 110 -23.32 21.48 32.62
CA ASP A 110 -24.40 21.41 33.60
C ASP A 110 -25.09 20.04 33.53
N LEU A 111 -24.81 19.19 34.52
CA LEU A 111 -25.38 17.84 34.60
C LEU A 111 -26.90 17.84 34.81
N THR A 112 -27.53 18.95 35.20
CA THR A 112 -28.99 19.05 35.28
C THR A 112 -29.64 19.08 33.90
N LYS A 113 -28.93 19.58 32.88
CA LYS A 113 -29.37 19.57 31.47
C LYS A 113 -29.22 18.19 30.83
N LEU A 114 -28.50 17.26 31.47
CA LEU A 114 -28.32 15.89 30.99
C LEU A 114 -29.65 15.13 30.91
N ALA A 115 -30.61 15.45 31.78
CA ALA A 115 -31.97 14.88 31.76
C ALA A 115 -32.77 15.27 30.50
N ALA A 116 -32.40 16.37 29.82
CA ALA A 116 -32.97 16.73 28.52
C ALA A 116 -32.30 16.01 27.34
N LEU A 117 -31.14 15.39 27.57
CA LEU A 117 -30.35 14.63 26.58
C LEU A 117 -30.52 13.11 26.75
N VAL A 118 -30.97 12.64 27.92
CA VAL A 118 -31.08 11.21 28.26
C VAL A 118 -32.45 10.92 28.94
N PRO A 119 -33.17 9.88 28.52
CA PRO A 119 -32.81 8.91 27.48
C PRO A 119 -32.94 9.52 26.08
N VAL A 120 -31.97 9.23 25.21
CA VAL A 120 -32.04 9.62 23.80
C VAL A 120 -33.27 8.94 23.20
N PRO A 121 -34.30 9.68 22.73
CA PRO A 121 -35.51 9.07 22.21
C PRO A 121 -35.18 8.25 20.95
N SER A 122 -35.20 6.92 21.05
CA SER A 122 -35.00 6.08 19.87
C SER A 122 -36.19 6.21 18.93
N THR A 123 -35.94 6.71 17.72
CA THR A 123 -36.94 6.75 16.63
C THR A 123 -37.04 5.43 15.87
N LEU A 124 -36.17 4.45 16.19
CA LEU A 124 -36.05 3.19 15.49
C LEU A 124 -36.53 2.03 16.36
N LYS A 125 -37.40 1.19 15.78
CA LYS A 125 -37.81 -0.07 16.41
C LYS A 125 -36.69 -1.12 16.25
N PRO A 126 -36.42 -1.97 17.26
CA PRO A 126 -35.47 -3.05 17.14
C PRO A 126 -35.78 -3.95 15.92
N LEU A 127 -34.75 -4.30 15.16
CA LEU A 127 -34.81 -5.24 14.03
C LEU A 127 -35.71 -4.84 12.84
N GLN A 128 -36.20 -3.60 12.78
CA GLN A 128 -36.95 -3.10 11.61
C GLN A 128 -35.99 -2.75 10.46
N PRO A 129 -36.30 -3.07 9.19
CA PRO A 129 -35.50 -2.60 8.06
C PRO A 129 -35.38 -1.07 8.02
N ILE A 130 -34.15 -0.57 7.85
CA ILE A 130 -33.84 0.86 7.80
C ILE A 130 -33.37 1.22 6.39
N PRO A 131 -34.05 2.11 5.66
CA PRO A 131 -33.55 2.63 4.40
C PRO A 131 -32.37 3.55 4.66
N ILE A 132 -31.29 3.38 3.88
CA ILE A 132 -30.13 4.26 3.96
C ILE A 132 -30.38 5.49 3.09
N THR A 133 -30.71 6.60 3.73
CA THR A 133 -30.97 7.88 3.06
C THR A 133 -29.84 8.89 3.23
N LEU A 134 -28.94 8.66 4.19
CA LEU A 134 -27.75 9.48 4.42
C LEU A 134 -26.66 9.17 3.42
N ARG A 135 -26.47 10.07 2.44
CA ARG A 135 -25.58 9.88 1.27
C ARG A 135 -24.10 10.10 1.52
N ASN A 136 -23.71 10.36 2.78
CA ASN A 136 -22.33 10.54 3.21
C ASN A 136 -21.76 9.31 3.94
N GLN A 137 -22.50 8.20 3.98
CA GLN A 137 -22.09 7.01 4.74
C GLN A 137 -21.15 6.10 3.94
N ASN A 138 -20.16 5.54 4.64
CA ASN A 138 -19.30 4.47 4.14
C ASN A 138 -19.84 3.15 4.66
N ILE A 139 -20.05 2.17 3.77
CA ILE A 139 -20.48 0.83 4.18
C ILE A 139 -19.46 -0.22 3.76
N TYR A 140 -19.34 -1.25 4.61
CA TYR A 140 -18.53 -2.44 4.39
C TYR A 140 -19.46 -3.65 4.37
N VAL A 141 -19.40 -4.43 3.30
CA VAL A 141 -20.29 -5.60 3.15
C VAL A 141 -19.50 -6.76 2.57
N PRO A 142 -19.62 -7.98 3.12
CA PRO A 142 -18.96 -9.14 2.56
C PRO A 142 -19.46 -9.44 1.15
N ASP A 143 -18.54 -9.88 0.30
CA ASP A 143 -18.86 -10.50 -0.97
C ASP A 143 -19.71 -11.77 -0.72
N PRO A 144 -20.87 -11.93 -1.38
CA PRO A 144 -21.59 -13.20 -1.36
C PRO A 144 -20.75 -14.39 -1.86
N GLY A 145 -19.69 -14.16 -2.64
CA GLY A 145 -18.74 -15.18 -3.08
C GLY A 145 -17.49 -15.31 -2.20
N ILE A 146 -17.51 -14.81 -0.96
CA ILE A 146 -16.39 -14.96 -0.04
C ILE A 146 -16.08 -16.43 0.24
N GLU A 147 -14.81 -16.79 0.23
CA GLU A 147 -14.30 -18.15 0.47
C GLU A 147 -13.32 -18.13 1.64
N THR A 148 -13.17 -19.23 2.37
CA THR A 148 -12.21 -19.28 3.48
C THR A 148 -10.78 -19.16 2.95
N PRO A 149 -9.98 -18.16 3.39
CA PRO A 149 -8.59 -18.04 2.97
C PRO A 149 -7.77 -19.26 3.36
N TYR A 150 -6.85 -19.67 2.50
CA TYR A 150 -5.98 -20.81 2.76
C TYR A 150 -4.56 -20.60 2.25
N ALA A 151 -3.62 -21.30 2.88
CA ALA A 151 -2.23 -21.35 2.47
C ALA A 151 -1.85 -22.80 2.16
N GLN A 152 -1.17 -22.99 1.03
CA GLN A 152 -0.52 -24.25 0.69
C GLN A 152 0.97 -24.13 0.96
N ASN A 153 1.49 -24.96 1.85
CA ASN A 153 2.89 -24.99 2.24
C ASN A 153 3.56 -26.22 1.64
N LEU A 154 4.60 -25.99 0.84
CA LEU A 154 5.47 -26.99 0.26
C LEU A 154 6.83 -26.89 0.93
N THR A 155 7.35 -28.01 1.41
CA THR A 155 8.68 -28.06 2.02
C THR A 155 9.46 -29.24 1.47
N LEU A 156 10.75 -29.02 1.24
CA LEU A 156 11.71 -30.07 0.94
C LEU A 156 13.05 -29.68 1.54
N SER A 157 13.59 -30.47 2.46
CA SER A 157 14.87 -30.21 3.09
C SER A 157 15.79 -31.42 3.07
N VAL A 158 17.09 -31.12 3.04
CA VAL A 158 18.18 -32.09 3.15
C VAL A 158 19.10 -31.61 4.26
N THR A 159 19.15 -32.37 5.35
CA THR A 159 20.06 -32.12 6.47
C THR A 159 21.20 -33.13 6.41
N ARG A 160 22.45 -32.67 6.52
CA ARG A 160 23.63 -33.51 6.55
C ARG A 160 24.60 -33.14 7.67
N SER A 161 24.97 -34.12 8.50
CA SER A 161 26.13 -34.01 9.39
C SER A 161 27.41 -34.29 8.59
N ILE A 162 28.22 -33.26 8.36
CA ILE A 162 29.49 -33.37 7.62
C ILE A 162 30.59 -33.91 8.54
N ARG A 163 30.63 -33.40 9.77
CA ARG A 163 31.49 -33.85 10.89
C ARG A 163 30.64 -33.90 12.16
N SER A 164 31.19 -34.38 13.27
CA SER A 164 30.49 -34.43 14.57
C SER A 164 30.04 -33.04 15.08
N ASN A 165 30.73 -32.00 14.64
CA ASN A 165 30.50 -30.60 15.00
C ASN A 165 29.90 -29.75 13.88
N LEU A 166 29.85 -30.23 12.62
CA LEU A 166 29.44 -29.45 11.46
C LEU A 166 28.19 -30.06 10.81
N THR A 167 27.11 -29.29 10.79
CA THR A 167 25.84 -29.66 10.13
C THR A 167 25.51 -28.64 9.05
N VAL A 168 25.04 -29.13 7.91
CA VAL A 168 24.51 -28.33 6.80
C VAL A 168 23.06 -28.73 6.59
N ASP A 169 22.17 -27.76 6.49
CA ASP A 169 20.77 -27.92 6.16
C ASP A 169 20.46 -27.07 4.93
N VAL A 170 19.83 -27.65 3.91
CA VAL A 170 19.34 -26.92 2.75
C VAL A 170 17.86 -27.23 2.61
N ARG A 171 17.03 -26.21 2.53
CA ARG A 171 15.57 -26.32 2.46
C ARG A 171 14.99 -25.45 1.37
N TYR A 172 14.03 -25.99 0.63
CA TYR A 172 13.10 -25.26 -0.20
C TYR A 172 11.80 -25.06 0.58
N ILE A 173 11.28 -23.84 0.57
CA ILE A 173 10.00 -23.47 1.17
C ILE A 173 9.16 -22.77 0.11
N GLY A 174 7.97 -23.30 -0.17
CA GLY A 174 6.97 -22.66 -1.01
C GLY A 174 5.71 -22.38 -0.20
N THR A 175 5.27 -21.13 -0.12
CA THR A 175 4.01 -20.76 0.53
C THR A 175 3.12 -20.07 -0.49
N LEU A 176 2.04 -20.74 -0.85
CA LEU A 176 1.04 -20.25 -1.81
C LEU A 176 -0.21 -19.83 -1.04
N ALA A 177 -0.34 -18.52 -0.81
CA ALA A 177 -1.52 -17.95 -0.19
C ALA A 177 -2.60 -17.73 -1.25
N ARG A 178 -3.79 -18.26 -1.00
CA ARG A 178 -4.95 -18.18 -1.89
C ARG A 178 -6.13 -17.62 -1.15
N LYS A 179 -7.00 -16.98 -1.93
CA LYS A 179 -8.25 -16.40 -1.46
C LYS A 179 -8.04 -15.51 -0.23
N GLN A 180 -6.94 -14.76 -0.24
CA GLN A 180 -6.55 -13.92 0.89
C GLN A 180 -7.50 -12.74 1.01
N TRP A 181 -7.77 -12.35 2.24
CA TRP A 181 -8.67 -11.27 2.56
C TRP A 181 -8.22 -9.94 1.94
N ASN A 182 -9.17 -9.23 1.34
CA ASN A 182 -9.05 -7.87 0.87
C ASN A 182 -10.24 -7.07 1.42
N PRO A 183 -10.01 -6.19 2.42
CA PRO A 183 -11.08 -5.42 3.05
C PRO A 183 -11.59 -4.23 2.22
N GLN A 184 -11.01 -3.92 1.06
CA GLN A 184 -11.15 -2.60 0.43
C GLN A 184 -11.37 -2.67 -1.09
N VAL A 185 -12.46 -3.32 -1.53
CA VAL A 185 -12.93 -3.19 -2.92
C VAL A 185 -14.06 -2.16 -3.01
N ASN A 186 -13.73 -0.91 -3.31
CA ASN A 186 -14.74 0.14 -3.47
C ASN A 186 -15.47 0.01 -4.82
N ILE A 187 -16.68 -0.55 -4.81
CA ILE A 187 -17.50 -0.67 -6.03
C ILE A 187 -18.11 0.66 -6.46
N ASN A 188 -18.06 1.68 -5.59
CA ASN A 188 -18.56 3.02 -5.86
C ASN A 188 -17.50 3.96 -6.46
N GLN A 189 -16.48 3.39 -7.12
CA GLN A 189 -15.49 4.19 -7.85
C GLN A 189 -16.15 5.00 -9.00
N PRO A 190 -15.56 6.12 -9.44
CA PRO A 190 -16.15 6.93 -10.50
C PRO A 190 -16.26 6.20 -11.86
N ASN A 191 -17.46 6.03 -12.36
CA ASN A 191 -17.73 5.65 -13.73
C ASN A 191 -17.34 6.78 -14.68
N PHE A 192 -16.16 6.72 -15.29
CA PHE A 192 -15.81 7.63 -16.38
C PHE A 192 -15.39 6.89 -17.65
N LEU A 193 -15.03 5.61 -17.54
CA LEU A 193 -14.60 4.77 -18.66
C LEU A 193 -15.78 4.14 -19.43
N TYR A 194 -16.94 3.98 -18.80
CA TYR A 194 -18.04 3.17 -19.36
C TYR A 194 -19.30 3.99 -19.72
N ASN A 195 -19.26 5.32 -19.57
CA ASN A 195 -20.41 6.20 -19.75
C ASN A 195 -20.15 7.40 -20.68
N GLY A 196 -19.04 7.41 -21.42
CA GLY A 196 -18.69 8.49 -22.35
C GLY A 196 -18.03 9.72 -21.71
N LEU A 197 -17.84 9.74 -20.38
CA LEU A 197 -17.20 10.88 -19.71
C LEU A 197 -15.73 11.01 -20.05
N ARG A 198 -15.00 9.90 -20.27
CA ARG A 198 -13.60 9.95 -20.70
C ARG A 198 -13.47 10.78 -21.98
N GLU A 199 -14.23 10.45 -23.01
CA GLU A 199 -14.19 11.11 -24.32
C GLU A 199 -14.66 12.57 -24.20
N ALA A 200 -15.65 12.84 -23.34
CA ALA A 200 -16.12 14.19 -23.05
C ALA A 200 -15.03 15.03 -22.34
N PHE A 201 -14.32 14.46 -21.38
CA PHE A 201 -13.20 15.11 -20.71
C PHE A 201 -12.01 15.31 -21.64
N ASP A 202 -11.71 14.35 -22.52
CA ASP A 202 -10.67 14.49 -23.55
C ASP A 202 -11.00 15.68 -24.47
N ALA A 203 -12.26 15.78 -24.94
CA ALA A 203 -12.72 16.91 -25.75
C ALA A 203 -12.63 18.25 -25.00
N ALA A 204 -13.08 18.28 -23.74
CA ALA A 204 -12.99 19.48 -22.90
C ALA A 204 -11.52 19.90 -22.68
N ARG A 205 -10.64 18.94 -22.42
CA ARG A 205 -9.19 19.15 -22.18
C ARG A 205 -8.46 19.61 -23.44
N ALA A 206 -8.88 19.16 -24.61
CA ALA A 206 -8.38 19.60 -25.91
C ALA A 206 -8.98 20.94 -26.38
N GLY A 207 -10.02 21.45 -25.71
CA GLY A 207 -10.74 22.66 -26.14
C GLY A 207 -11.65 22.43 -27.34
N ASN A 208 -11.97 21.18 -27.67
CA ASN A 208 -12.83 20.82 -28.78
C ASN A 208 -14.31 20.84 -28.36
N ASP A 209 -14.82 22.05 -28.13
CA ASP A 209 -16.16 22.28 -27.59
C ASP A 209 -17.31 21.89 -28.55
N SER A 210 -17.02 21.59 -29.82
CA SER A 210 -17.96 21.08 -30.82
C SER A 210 -17.98 19.56 -30.95
N SER A 211 -17.14 18.85 -30.21
CA SER A 211 -17.08 17.39 -30.24
C SER A 211 -18.41 16.77 -29.83
N PRO A 212 -18.96 15.79 -30.60
CA PRO A 212 -20.14 15.03 -30.19
C PRO A 212 -19.98 14.34 -28.83
N ALA A 213 -18.74 14.04 -28.43
CA ALA A 213 -18.45 13.43 -27.12
C ALA A 213 -18.85 14.33 -25.94
N LEU A 214 -18.86 15.66 -26.11
CA LEU A 214 -19.28 16.59 -25.05
C LEU A 214 -20.78 16.57 -24.80
N GLN A 215 -21.59 16.00 -25.70
CA GLN A 215 -23.06 16.04 -25.61
C GLN A 215 -23.58 15.46 -24.27
N VAL A 216 -22.88 14.47 -23.71
CA VAL A 216 -23.21 13.92 -22.38
C VAL A 216 -23.13 14.98 -21.29
N LEU A 217 -22.07 15.80 -21.28
CA LEU A 217 -21.88 16.88 -20.32
C LEU A 217 -22.76 18.09 -20.63
N GLU A 218 -22.97 18.40 -21.91
CA GLU A 218 -23.92 19.44 -22.36
C GLU A 218 -25.32 19.16 -21.83
N ASN A 219 -25.79 17.92 -21.97
CA ASN A 219 -27.07 17.49 -21.44
C ASN A 219 -27.09 17.47 -19.91
N MET A 220 -26.00 17.00 -19.28
CA MET A 220 -25.90 16.90 -17.81
C MET A 220 -26.00 18.27 -17.13
N PHE A 221 -25.40 19.31 -17.72
CA PHE A 221 -25.33 20.64 -17.12
C PHE A 221 -26.18 21.70 -17.83
N ARG A 222 -27.01 21.32 -18.80
CA ARG A 222 -27.87 22.25 -19.55
C ARG A 222 -28.66 23.14 -18.59
N GLY A 223 -28.58 24.45 -18.78
CA GLY A 223 -29.28 25.42 -17.94
C GLY A 223 -28.64 25.66 -16.56
N ILE A 224 -27.45 25.12 -16.29
CA ILE A 224 -26.72 25.30 -15.02
C ILE A 224 -25.40 26.02 -15.27
N ASN A 225 -25.07 27.00 -14.44
CA ASN A 225 -23.77 27.65 -14.39
C ASN A 225 -22.92 27.07 -13.24
N ILE A 226 -21.97 26.22 -13.61
CA ILE A 226 -20.97 25.66 -12.68
C ILE A 226 -19.63 26.42 -12.66
N ALA A 227 -19.41 27.34 -13.62
CA ALA A 227 -18.16 28.10 -13.76
C ALA A 227 -18.11 29.36 -12.87
N GLY A 228 -19.28 29.83 -12.41
CA GLY A 228 -19.41 30.95 -11.49
C GLY A 228 -19.53 32.30 -12.20
N THR A 229 -19.08 33.36 -11.53
CA THR A 229 -19.22 34.75 -11.99
C THR A 229 -18.57 34.97 -13.36
N GLY A 230 -19.27 35.70 -14.24
CA GLY A 230 -18.80 35.99 -15.60
C GLY A 230 -19.20 34.95 -16.65
N PHE A 231 -19.82 33.84 -16.23
CA PHE A 231 -20.36 32.81 -17.11
C PHE A 231 -21.89 32.81 -17.06
N GLY A 232 -22.52 32.36 -18.16
CA GLY A 232 -23.95 32.05 -18.19
C GLY A 232 -24.20 30.57 -17.98
N PRO A 233 -25.45 30.12 -17.89
CA PRO A 233 -25.76 28.70 -17.83
C PRO A 233 -25.34 27.94 -19.10
N VAL A 234 -24.93 26.67 -19.00
CA VAL A 234 -24.57 25.86 -20.17
C VAL A 234 -25.72 25.81 -21.18
N GLY A 235 -25.40 26.04 -22.45
CA GLY A 235 -26.35 26.13 -23.56
C GLY A 235 -26.89 27.54 -23.82
N SER A 236 -26.62 28.51 -22.92
CA SER A 236 -26.93 29.93 -23.17
C SER A 236 -25.84 30.62 -24.00
N THR A 237 -26.12 31.85 -24.44
CA THR A 237 -25.14 32.73 -25.09
C THR A 237 -24.92 33.96 -24.23
N VAL A 238 -23.66 34.21 -23.85
CA VAL A 238 -23.25 35.40 -23.08
C VAL A 238 -22.21 36.15 -23.90
N ASN A 239 -22.44 37.44 -24.16
CA ASN A 239 -21.56 38.28 -24.98
C ASN A 239 -21.22 37.67 -26.35
N GLY A 240 -22.21 37.04 -27.00
CA GLY A 240 -22.04 36.39 -28.30
C GLY A 240 -21.34 35.02 -28.27
N VAL A 241 -20.93 34.54 -27.10
CA VAL A 241 -20.24 33.24 -26.93
C VAL A 241 -21.18 32.21 -26.31
N ARG A 242 -21.38 31.08 -27.01
CA ARG A 242 -22.13 29.93 -26.50
C ARG A 242 -21.40 29.32 -25.30
N GLN A 243 -22.08 29.23 -24.17
CA GLN A 243 -21.57 28.61 -22.96
C GLN A 243 -21.64 27.08 -23.10
N THR A 244 -20.49 26.42 -23.17
CA THR A 244 -20.37 24.96 -23.33
C THR A 244 -20.00 24.30 -22.02
N ALA A 245 -20.37 23.04 -21.83
CA ALA A 245 -19.95 22.29 -20.65
C ALA A 245 -18.42 22.15 -20.60
N GLY A 246 -17.74 22.03 -21.75
CA GLY A 246 -16.28 22.02 -21.84
C GLY A 246 -15.66 23.30 -21.28
N MET A 247 -16.14 24.47 -21.70
CA MET A 247 -15.72 25.77 -21.18
C MET A 247 -15.91 25.86 -19.66
N HIS A 248 -17.04 25.37 -19.17
CA HIS A 248 -17.34 25.37 -17.76
C HIS A 248 -16.39 24.50 -16.95
N LEU A 249 -16.10 23.26 -17.39
CA LEU A 249 -15.13 22.41 -16.72
C LEU A 249 -13.74 23.04 -16.68
N ARG A 250 -13.33 23.73 -17.76
CA ARG A 250 -12.03 24.42 -17.78
C ARG A 250 -11.95 25.62 -16.84
N ALA A 251 -13.06 26.33 -16.65
CA ALA A 251 -13.12 27.50 -15.77
C ALA A 251 -13.33 27.16 -14.28
N THR A 252 -13.87 25.98 -13.98
CA THR A 252 -14.30 25.64 -12.61
C THR A 252 -13.12 25.19 -11.73
N ALA A 253 -12.74 26.03 -10.77
CA ALA A 253 -11.74 25.68 -9.75
C ALA A 253 -12.33 24.88 -8.57
N THR A 254 -13.65 24.94 -8.35
CA THR A 254 -14.36 24.18 -7.31
C THR A 254 -14.07 22.69 -7.47
N GLY A 255 -13.72 22.02 -6.36
CA GLY A 255 -13.35 20.60 -6.38
C GLY A 255 -12.13 20.28 -7.26
N GLN A 256 -11.28 21.27 -7.57
CA GLN A 256 -10.10 21.11 -8.42
C GLN A 256 -10.42 20.54 -9.81
N ILE A 257 -11.62 20.84 -10.36
CA ILE A 257 -12.07 20.28 -11.64
C ILE A 257 -11.10 20.67 -12.76
N ASN A 258 -10.78 21.96 -12.90
CA ASN A 258 -9.89 22.44 -13.95
C ASN A 258 -8.45 21.87 -13.86
N SER A 259 -7.87 21.77 -12.66
CA SER A 259 -6.52 21.23 -12.49
C SER A 259 -6.47 19.72 -12.68
N ASN A 260 -7.47 18.97 -12.20
CA ASN A 260 -7.57 17.54 -12.47
C ASN A 260 -7.83 17.25 -13.96
N LEU A 261 -8.65 18.08 -14.63
CA LEU A 261 -8.87 17.99 -16.07
C LEU A 261 -7.57 18.23 -16.85
N ALA A 262 -6.82 19.29 -16.51
CA ALA A 262 -5.55 19.61 -17.16
C ALA A 262 -4.52 18.48 -16.98
N ASN A 263 -4.40 17.97 -15.75
CA ASN A 263 -3.48 16.90 -15.36
C ASN A 263 -3.95 15.48 -15.75
N GLY A 264 -5.11 15.33 -16.41
CA GLY A 264 -5.59 14.03 -16.89
C GLY A 264 -6.20 13.10 -15.84
N ASN A 265 -6.41 13.57 -14.61
CA ASN A 265 -6.97 12.77 -13.51
C ASN A 265 -8.51 12.76 -13.59
N TYR A 266 -9.03 12.01 -14.56
CA TYR A 266 -10.47 11.96 -14.87
C TYR A 266 -11.31 11.28 -13.80
N SER A 267 -10.74 10.35 -13.04
CA SER A 267 -11.41 9.80 -11.86
C SER A 267 -11.68 10.90 -10.82
N ALA A 268 -10.72 11.81 -10.57
CA ALA A 268 -10.94 12.93 -9.67
C ALA A 268 -11.92 13.98 -10.23
N VAL A 269 -11.88 14.26 -11.54
CA VAL A 269 -12.89 15.13 -12.18
C VAL A 269 -14.29 14.55 -11.98
N ALA A 270 -14.49 13.28 -12.29
CA ALA A 270 -15.77 12.60 -12.11
C ALA A 270 -16.20 12.60 -10.64
N ALA A 271 -15.30 12.28 -9.70
CA ALA A 271 -15.61 12.33 -8.26
C ALA A 271 -16.09 13.73 -7.82
N SER A 272 -15.44 14.80 -8.27
CA SER A 272 -15.85 16.18 -7.98
C SER A 272 -17.20 16.53 -8.59
N LEU A 273 -17.50 16.04 -9.80
CA LEU A 273 -18.82 16.21 -10.43
C LEU A 273 -19.93 15.45 -9.68
N ASN A 274 -19.61 14.30 -9.09
CA ASN A 274 -20.59 13.50 -8.33
C ASN A 274 -21.10 14.25 -7.09
N THR A 275 -20.25 15.01 -6.41
CA THR A 275 -20.62 15.78 -5.21
C THR A 275 -20.73 17.28 -5.48
N LEU A 276 -20.85 17.66 -6.75
CA LEU A 276 -20.89 19.06 -7.16
C LEU A 276 -22.08 19.77 -6.53
N ASN A 277 -21.84 21.00 -6.08
CA ASN A 277 -22.87 22.00 -5.85
C ASN A 277 -22.63 23.20 -6.78
N TYR A 278 -23.69 23.96 -7.05
CA TYR A 278 -23.58 25.24 -7.76
C TYR A 278 -23.97 26.39 -6.82
N ALA A 279 -23.40 27.56 -7.06
CA ALA A 279 -23.75 28.76 -6.30
C ALA A 279 -25.11 29.30 -6.75
N SER A 280 -26.04 29.51 -5.82
CA SER A 280 -27.37 30.09 -6.11
C SER A 280 -27.28 31.48 -6.73
N ALA A 281 -26.23 32.26 -6.40
CA ALA A 281 -25.98 33.58 -6.98
C ALA A 281 -25.76 33.53 -8.49
N SER A 282 -25.12 32.46 -9.00
CA SER A 282 -24.88 32.24 -10.42
C SER A 282 -26.00 31.46 -11.11
N ASN A 283 -26.98 30.99 -10.33
CA ASN A 283 -28.08 30.13 -10.78
C ASN A 283 -29.42 30.58 -10.17
N PRO A 284 -29.82 31.85 -10.38
CA PRO A 284 -31.06 32.36 -9.81
C PRO A 284 -32.25 31.57 -10.37
N GLY A 285 -33.11 31.07 -9.50
CA GLY A 285 -34.29 30.27 -9.87
C GLY A 285 -34.07 28.75 -9.88
N LEU A 286 -32.83 28.28 -9.69
CA LEU A 286 -32.57 26.85 -9.42
C LEU A 286 -32.65 26.57 -7.91
N PRO A 287 -33.10 25.37 -7.48
CA PRO A 287 -33.13 25.00 -6.08
C PRO A 287 -31.72 24.90 -5.51
N VAL A 288 -31.58 25.09 -4.20
CA VAL A 288 -30.31 24.94 -3.51
C VAL A 288 -29.92 23.46 -3.43
N ILE A 289 -28.71 23.13 -3.88
CA ILE A 289 -28.12 21.80 -3.72
C ILE A 289 -27.09 21.87 -2.59
N PRO A 290 -27.28 21.16 -1.47
CA PRO A 290 -26.30 21.14 -0.39
C PRO A 290 -24.95 20.58 -0.86
N ALA A 291 -23.86 21.10 -0.29
CA ALA A 291 -22.52 20.62 -0.58
C ALA A 291 -22.37 19.14 -0.19
N GLY A 292 -21.62 18.36 -0.98
CA GLY A 292 -21.30 16.97 -0.65
C GLY A 292 -22.41 15.96 -0.92
N VAL A 293 -23.55 16.38 -1.48
CA VAL A 293 -24.65 15.47 -1.82
C VAL A 293 -24.35 14.77 -3.14
N GLN A 294 -24.12 13.46 -3.07
CA GLN A 294 -23.90 12.65 -4.26
C GLN A 294 -25.06 12.67 -5.24
N GLY A 295 -24.74 12.85 -6.51
CA GLY A 295 -25.67 12.91 -7.62
C GLY A 295 -26.66 14.07 -7.55
N GLY A 296 -26.46 15.05 -6.66
CA GLY A 296 -27.43 16.14 -6.43
C GLY A 296 -27.76 16.93 -7.70
N VAL A 297 -26.73 17.42 -8.39
CA VAL A 297 -26.88 18.19 -9.64
C VAL A 297 -27.49 17.34 -10.76
N MET A 298 -27.04 16.09 -10.90
CA MET A 298 -27.55 15.17 -11.92
C MET A 298 -29.05 14.90 -11.73
N ARG A 299 -29.47 14.60 -10.50
CA ARG A 299 -30.88 14.34 -10.16
C ARG A 299 -31.75 15.54 -10.48
N PHE A 300 -31.29 16.75 -10.17
CA PHE A 300 -32.03 17.97 -10.46
C PHE A 300 -32.24 18.16 -11.96
N ASN A 301 -31.22 17.90 -12.79
CA ASN A 301 -31.30 18.08 -14.22
C ASN A 301 -31.87 16.87 -15.00
N GLY A 302 -32.55 15.95 -14.29
CA GLY A 302 -33.17 14.76 -14.90
C GLY A 302 -32.18 13.70 -15.39
N PHE A 303 -30.90 13.81 -15.03
CA PHE A 303 -29.89 12.78 -15.32
C PHE A 303 -29.98 11.62 -14.32
N PRO A 304 -29.60 10.39 -14.73
CA PRO A 304 -29.48 9.28 -13.79
C PRO A 304 -28.52 9.64 -12.66
N GLU A 305 -28.95 9.53 -11.41
CA GLU A 305 -28.08 9.86 -10.27
C GLU A 305 -26.91 8.88 -10.10
N ASN A 306 -27.03 7.67 -10.67
CA ASN A 306 -25.96 6.67 -10.72
C ASN A 306 -25.04 6.82 -11.95
N PHE A 307 -25.08 7.97 -12.65
CA PHE A 307 -24.30 8.16 -13.86
C PHE A 307 -22.80 8.13 -13.59
N ILE A 308 -22.36 8.76 -12.49
CA ILE A 308 -20.95 8.82 -12.10
C ILE A 308 -20.56 7.73 -11.10
N VAL A 309 -21.45 7.24 -10.25
CA VAL A 309 -21.12 6.19 -9.28
C VAL A 309 -22.21 5.14 -9.24
N ALA A 310 -21.86 3.89 -8.95
CA ALA A 310 -22.80 2.79 -8.98
C ALA A 310 -23.95 2.97 -7.96
N ASN A 311 -23.65 3.37 -6.73
CA ASN A 311 -24.65 3.62 -5.71
C ASN A 311 -24.50 5.04 -5.13
N PRO A 312 -25.22 6.03 -5.67
CA PRO A 312 -25.15 7.41 -5.20
C PRO A 312 -25.82 7.62 -3.83
N GLN A 313 -26.36 6.57 -3.19
CA GLN A 313 -26.93 6.66 -1.85
C GLN A 313 -25.85 6.66 -0.76
N LEU A 314 -24.58 6.46 -1.11
CA LEU A 314 -23.51 6.13 -0.17
C LEU A 314 -22.18 6.77 -0.59
N ALA A 315 -21.45 7.34 0.37
CA ALA A 315 -20.13 7.91 0.12
C ALA A 315 -19.18 6.90 -0.54
N THR A 316 -19.02 5.75 0.09
CA THR A 316 -18.24 4.62 -0.43
C THR A 316 -18.96 3.30 -0.14
N VAL A 317 -18.74 2.33 -1.02
CA VAL A 317 -19.28 0.97 -0.87
C VAL A 317 -18.13 0.00 -1.00
N ASN A 318 -17.60 -0.45 0.14
CA ASN A 318 -16.48 -1.37 0.18
C ASN A 318 -17.01 -2.79 0.29
N MET A 319 -16.72 -3.60 -0.73
CA MET A 319 -16.89 -5.03 -0.66
C MET A 319 -15.69 -5.64 0.05
N LEU A 320 -15.97 -6.49 1.03
CA LEU A 320 -14.98 -7.31 1.68
C LEU A 320 -14.85 -8.62 0.92
N THR A 321 -13.69 -8.84 0.32
CA THR A 321 -13.50 -9.90 -0.68
C THR A 321 -12.32 -10.79 -0.31
N THR A 322 -12.17 -11.92 -0.99
CA THR A 322 -11.03 -12.85 -0.83
C THR A 322 -10.18 -12.89 -2.09
N LEU A 323 -9.90 -11.71 -2.63
CA LEU A 323 -9.33 -11.58 -3.97
C LEU A 323 -7.80 -11.44 -4.00
N TYR A 324 -7.15 -11.30 -2.84
CA TYR A 324 -5.69 -11.27 -2.77
C TYR A 324 -5.08 -12.66 -2.89
N SER A 325 -3.84 -12.70 -3.37
CA SER A 325 -3.07 -13.92 -3.47
C SER A 325 -1.59 -13.62 -3.43
N ASN A 326 -0.81 -14.59 -2.93
CA ASN A 326 0.63 -14.45 -2.83
C ASN A 326 1.33 -15.79 -3.07
N ASN A 327 2.53 -15.72 -3.64
CA ASN A 327 3.35 -16.86 -4.03
C ASN A 327 4.78 -16.60 -3.57
N TYR A 328 5.11 -17.13 -2.40
CA TYR A 328 6.43 -17.09 -1.83
C TYR A 328 7.18 -18.38 -2.15
N HIS A 329 8.39 -18.24 -2.66
CA HIS A 329 9.33 -19.35 -2.82
C HIS A 329 10.68 -18.95 -2.27
N SER A 330 11.31 -19.82 -1.49
CA SER A 330 12.68 -19.65 -1.02
C SER A 330 13.49 -20.93 -1.08
N MET A 331 14.80 -20.75 -1.24
CA MET A 331 15.82 -21.69 -0.86
C MET A 331 16.57 -21.11 0.33
N GLU A 332 16.71 -21.89 1.39
CA GLU A 332 17.48 -21.51 2.56
C GLU A 332 18.56 -22.54 2.83
N ALA A 333 19.79 -22.08 2.98
CA ALA A 333 20.94 -22.89 3.34
C ALA A 333 21.46 -22.44 4.70
N GLN A 334 21.52 -23.36 5.66
CA GLN A 334 22.04 -23.11 7.00
C GLN A 334 23.25 -24.01 7.28
N VAL A 335 24.31 -23.40 7.78
CA VAL A 335 25.50 -24.09 8.27
C VAL A 335 25.62 -23.82 9.76
N THR A 336 25.73 -24.88 10.55
CA THR A 336 25.91 -24.80 12.00
C THR A 336 27.18 -25.53 12.40
N MET A 337 28.09 -24.80 13.05
CA MET A 337 29.31 -25.32 13.64
C MET A 337 29.22 -25.25 15.16
N ARG A 338 29.12 -26.42 15.80
CA ARG A 338 29.20 -26.55 17.26
C ARG A 338 30.61 -26.20 17.75
N PRO A 339 30.75 -25.69 18.99
CA PRO A 339 32.03 -25.23 19.51
C PRO A 339 33.14 -26.28 19.37
N THR A 340 34.17 -25.97 18.57
CA THR A 340 35.40 -26.77 18.48
C THR A 340 36.60 -25.87 18.26
N HIS A 341 37.70 -26.16 18.96
CA HIS A 341 38.92 -25.35 18.91
C HIS A 341 38.68 -23.84 19.11
N GLY A 342 37.67 -23.48 19.92
CA GLY A 342 37.33 -22.08 20.20
C GLY A 342 36.48 -21.38 19.14
N VAL A 343 36.02 -22.08 18.10
CA VAL A 343 35.11 -21.52 17.07
C VAL A 343 33.73 -22.16 17.19
N SER A 344 32.70 -21.33 17.17
CA SER A 344 31.30 -21.76 17.00
C SER A 344 30.57 -20.73 16.15
N PHE A 345 29.76 -21.16 15.19
CA PHE A 345 28.95 -20.21 14.41
C PHE A 345 27.72 -20.86 13.82
N GLN A 346 26.77 -20.01 13.46
CA GLN A 346 25.66 -20.33 12.59
C GLN A 346 25.60 -19.29 11.47
N SER A 347 25.44 -19.77 10.24
CA SER A 347 25.27 -18.93 9.06
C SER A 347 24.07 -19.42 8.29
N THR A 348 23.18 -18.51 7.89
CA THR A 348 21.99 -18.81 7.10
C THR A 348 21.98 -17.89 5.89
N TYR A 349 21.72 -18.47 4.72
CA TYR A 349 21.53 -17.75 3.47
C TYR A 349 20.15 -18.13 2.90
N THR A 350 19.33 -17.12 2.64
CA THR A 350 18.01 -17.27 2.04
C THR A 350 18.01 -16.56 0.69
N TRP A 351 17.69 -17.32 -0.36
CA TRP A 351 17.35 -16.79 -1.67
C TRP A 351 15.83 -16.91 -1.83
N SER A 352 15.13 -15.78 -1.98
CA SER A 352 13.66 -15.81 -2.02
C SER A 352 13.04 -14.90 -3.06
N ARG A 353 11.80 -15.21 -3.41
CA ARG A 353 10.97 -14.40 -4.29
C ARG A 353 9.53 -14.46 -3.84
N ASN A 354 8.91 -13.30 -3.67
CA ASN A 354 7.52 -13.18 -3.27
C ASN A 354 6.73 -12.43 -4.34
N LEU A 355 5.72 -13.06 -4.94
CA LEU A 355 4.90 -12.48 -6.02
C LEU A 355 3.42 -12.57 -5.66
N GLY A 356 2.67 -11.49 -5.85
CA GLY A 356 1.25 -11.52 -5.53
C GLY A 356 0.50 -10.26 -5.93
N ILE A 357 -0.74 -10.19 -5.51
CA ILE A 357 -1.60 -9.01 -5.64
C ILE A 357 -2.07 -8.59 -4.25
N GLY A 358 -1.91 -7.31 -3.94
CA GLY A 358 -2.27 -6.69 -2.65
C GLY A 358 -1.10 -6.64 -1.67
N GLN A 359 -0.94 -5.50 -1.01
CA GLN A 359 -0.18 -5.38 0.23
C GLN A 359 -0.97 -4.49 1.20
N ALA A 360 -1.18 -4.95 2.44
CA ALA A 360 -1.65 -4.08 3.49
C ALA A 360 -0.58 -3.00 3.79
N GLY A 361 -0.96 -1.71 3.70
CA GLY A 361 -0.16 -0.58 4.19
C GLY A 361 0.80 0.12 3.22
N GLY A 362 0.82 -0.24 1.94
CA GLY A 362 1.54 0.48 0.87
C GLY A 362 0.63 0.77 -0.33
N LEU A 363 1.07 1.62 -1.27
CA LEU A 363 0.45 1.72 -2.61
C LEU A 363 0.28 0.29 -3.16
N GLY A 364 -0.97 -0.14 -3.38
CA GLY A 364 -1.34 -1.56 -3.52
C GLY A 364 -2.42 -2.07 -2.55
N ALA A 365 -2.95 -1.23 -1.65
CA ALA A 365 -4.16 -1.53 -0.86
C ALA A 365 -5.46 -1.54 -1.70
N THR A 366 -5.38 -1.14 -2.98
CA THR A 366 -6.50 -1.10 -3.93
C THR A 366 -5.99 -1.48 -5.31
N TYR A 367 -6.79 -2.15 -6.13
CA TYR A 367 -6.42 -2.47 -7.52
C TYR A 367 -6.30 -1.18 -8.36
N THR A 368 -5.39 -1.17 -9.33
CA THR A 368 -5.31 -0.12 -10.36
C THR A 368 -6.64 0.00 -11.11
N THR A 369 -7.33 -1.12 -11.32
CA THR A 369 -8.71 -1.19 -11.77
C THR A 369 -9.37 -2.48 -11.26
N LEU A 370 -10.66 -2.41 -10.96
CA LEU A 370 -11.44 -3.59 -10.59
C LEU A 370 -11.71 -4.53 -11.79
N ALA A 371 -11.60 -4.03 -13.02
CA ALA A 371 -11.86 -4.80 -14.23
C ALA A 371 -10.71 -5.77 -14.59
N ASP A 372 -9.47 -5.40 -14.30
CA ASP A 372 -8.29 -6.24 -14.51
C ASP A 372 -7.36 -6.17 -13.30
N ARG A 373 -7.50 -7.19 -12.44
CA ARG A 373 -6.71 -7.36 -11.21
C ARG A 373 -5.38 -8.05 -11.46
N HIS A 374 -5.27 -8.83 -12.54
CA HIS A 374 -4.05 -9.56 -12.88
C HIS A 374 -2.94 -8.61 -13.27
N ALA A 375 -3.31 -7.46 -13.83
CA ALA A 375 -2.42 -6.36 -14.12
C ALA A 375 -1.50 -6.01 -12.91
N ASP A 376 -2.01 -6.08 -11.68
CA ASP A 376 -1.29 -5.70 -10.45
C ASP A 376 -0.47 -6.82 -9.81
N TYR A 377 -0.36 -7.98 -10.48
CA TYR A 377 0.47 -9.07 -10.00
C TYR A 377 1.95 -8.71 -10.12
N ALA A 378 2.62 -8.48 -8.99
CA ALA A 378 4.01 -8.02 -8.97
C ALA A 378 4.80 -8.54 -7.75
N LEU A 379 6.10 -8.23 -7.71
CA LEU A 379 6.98 -8.54 -6.58
C LEU A 379 6.47 -7.86 -5.31
N GLN A 380 6.32 -8.60 -4.21
CA GLN A 380 5.91 -8.01 -2.94
C GLN A 380 7.01 -7.15 -2.31
N SER A 381 6.64 -6.11 -1.57
CA SER A 381 7.62 -5.20 -0.95
C SER A 381 8.39 -5.84 0.21
N ASP A 382 7.86 -6.92 0.80
CA ASP A 382 8.56 -7.78 1.75
C ASP A 382 9.48 -8.81 1.06
N SER A 383 9.45 -8.90 -0.27
CA SER A 383 10.35 -9.76 -1.03
C SER A 383 11.79 -9.29 -0.81
N ARG A 384 12.67 -10.23 -0.48
CA ARG A 384 14.11 -10.03 -0.45
C ARG A 384 14.76 -11.11 -1.30
N VAL A 385 15.47 -10.70 -2.34
CA VAL A 385 16.13 -11.64 -3.24
C VAL A 385 17.19 -12.40 -2.47
N HIS A 386 18.05 -11.69 -1.72
CA HIS A 386 19.11 -12.29 -0.92
C HIS A 386 19.02 -11.83 0.53
N ASP A 387 19.11 -12.75 1.48
CA ASP A 387 19.27 -12.47 2.92
C ASP A 387 20.34 -13.40 3.48
N PHE A 388 21.40 -12.84 4.04
CA PHE A 388 22.50 -13.57 4.66
C PHE A 388 22.66 -13.09 6.10
N ARG A 389 22.62 -14.04 7.02
CA ARG A 389 22.80 -13.80 8.45
C ARG A 389 23.82 -14.74 9.02
N THR A 390 24.80 -14.22 9.74
CA THR A 390 25.72 -15.07 10.50
C THR A 390 25.99 -14.49 11.86
N ASN A 391 26.05 -15.37 12.84
CA ASN A 391 26.52 -15.06 14.18
C ASN A 391 27.48 -16.14 14.64
N GLY A 392 28.43 -15.77 15.48
CA GLY A 392 29.38 -16.73 15.99
C GLY A 392 30.30 -16.13 17.03
N THR A 393 31.14 -17.01 17.57
CA THR A 393 32.21 -16.65 18.49
C THR A 393 33.51 -17.33 18.11
N PHE A 394 34.60 -16.62 18.37
CA PHE A 394 35.96 -17.06 18.14
C PHE A 394 36.81 -16.70 19.34
N ALA A 395 37.31 -17.72 20.04
CA ALA A 395 38.34 -17.54 21.06
C ALA A 395 39.65 -17.15 20.35
N LEU A 396 40.15 -15.95 20.65
CA LEU A 396 41.35 -15.44 20.02
C LEU A 396 42.53 -16.36 20.38
N PRO A 397 43.39 -16.74 19.42
CA PRO A 397 44.49 -17.66 19.65
C PRO A 397 45.70 -16.91 20.25
N ILE A 398 45.46 -16.14 21.31
CA ILE A 398 46.45 -15.29 21.99
C ILE A 398 46.65 -15.78 23.43
N GLY A 399 47.90 -15.83 23.88
CA GLY A 399 48.29 -16.19 25.24
C GLY A 399 49.03 -17.51 25.34
N PRO A 400 49.29 -17.99 26.57
CA PRO A 400 50.15 -19.15 26.82
C PRO A 400 49.71 -20.37 26.02
N SER A 401 50.66 -21.00 25.34
CA SER A 401 50.43 -22.18 24.49
C SER A 401 49.42 -21.97 23.35
N LYS A 402 49.22 -20.72 22.90
CA LYS A 402 48.44 -20.37 21.71
C LYS A 402 49.33 -19.86 20.57
N LEU A 403 48.73 -19.64 19.41
CA LEU A 403 49.41 -19.23 18.17
C LEU A 403 50.18 -17.91 18.33
N VAL A 404 49.58 -16.93 19.02
CA VAL A 404 50.11 -15.58 19.20
C VAL A 404 50.46 -15.39 20.67
N LEU A 405 51.65 -14.85 20.98
CA LEU A 405 52.15 -14.69 22.35
C LEU A 405 52.15 -16.01 23.17
N GLY A 406 52.43 -17.13 22.50
CA GLY A 406 52.45 -18.47 23.09
C GLY A 406 53.44 -18.67 24.24
N SER A 407 54.54 -17.91 24.23
CA SER A 407 55.59 -17.89 25.27
C SER A 407 55.35 -16.83 26.35
N SER A 408 54.20 -16.12 26.32
CA SER A 408 53.87 -15.15 27.37
C SER A 408 53.78 -15.83 28.73
N SER A 409 54.30 -15.15 29.76
CA SER A 409 54.31 -15.62 31.14
C SER A 409 53.96 -14.49 32.11
N GLY A 410 53.69 -14.83 33.37
CA GLY A 410 53.40 -13.87 34.43
C GLY A 410 52.18 -12.98 34.13
N VAL A 411 52.31 -11.68 34.40
CA VAL A 411 51.22 -10.70 34.20
C VAL A 411 50.83 -10.58 32.72
N LEU A 412 51.80 -10.62 31.80
CA LEU A 412 51.53 -10.51 30.37
C LEU A 412 50.62 -11.64 29.90
N ALA A 413 50.89 -12.89 30.30
CA ALA A 413 50.02 -14.04 30.03
C ALA A 413 48.58 -13.79 30.48
N ARG A 414 48.39 -13.31 31.72
CA ARG A 414 47.07 -13.00 32.28
C ARG A 414 46.35 -11.87 31.54
N VAL A 415 47.07 -10.91 30.98
CA VAL A 415 46.49 -9.79 30.20
C VAL A 415 46.09 -10.21 28.79
N VAL A 416 46.77 -11.20 28.19
CA VAL A 416 46.53 -11.57 26.79
C VAL A 416 45.75 -12.88 26.60
N GLU A 417 45.54 -13.69 27.65
CA GLU A 417 44.76 -14.93 27.57
C GLU A 417 43.24 -14.71 27.64
N GLY A 418 42.46 -15.67 27.15
CA GLY A 418 41.02 -15.77 27.42
C GLY A 418 40.12 -14.73 26.74
N TRP A 419 40.64 -14.05 25.71
CA TRP A 419 39.83 -13.16 24.88
C TRP A 419 38.94 -13.96 23.91
N GLN A 420 37.68 -13.57 23.83
CA GLN A 420 36.70 -14.11 22.89
C GLN A 420 36.06 -12.97 22.12
N MET A 421 36.07 -13.10 20.79
CA MET A 421 35.36 -12.22 19.89
C MET A 421 34.02 -12.85 19.52
N GLY A 422 32.94 -12.07 19.57
CA GLY A 422 31.66 -12.41 18.96
C GLY A 422 31.41 -11.55 17.73
N TRP A 423 30.64 -12.07 16.77
CA TRP A 423 30.17 -11.28 15.64
C TRP A 423 28.70 -11.56 15.30
N ILE A 424 28.10 -10.56 14.66
CA ILE A 424 26.83 -10.67 13.94
C ILE A 424 26.99 -9.91 12.63
N VAL A 425 26.68 -10.57 11.52
CA VAL A 425 26.59 -9.95 10.19
C VAL A 425 25.18 -10.17 9.66
N ASN A 426 24.55 -9.09 9.22
CA ASN A 426 23.29 -9.12 8.48
C ASN A 426 23.53 -8.45 7.14
N VAL A 427 23.17 -9.11 6.04
CA VAL A 427 23.25 -8.58 4.68
C VAL A 427 21.95 -8.94 4.00
N ASN A 428 21.22 -7.96 3.48
CA ASN A 428 20.02 -8.21 2.69
C ASN A 428 20.01 -7.37 1.41
N SER A 429 19.39 -7.92 0.38
CA SER A 429 19.10 -7.20 -0.84
C SER A 429 18.04 -6.14 -0.59
N GLY A 430 17.86 -5.23 -1.56
CA GLY A 430 16.86 -4.19 -1.44
C GLY A 430 15.44 -4.73 -1.52
N GLN A 431 14.49 -3.90 -1.11
CA GLN A 431 13.08 -4.18 -1.32
C GLN A 431 12.62 -3.73 -2.71
N PRO A 432 11.71 -4.45 -3.37
CA PRO A 432 11.06 -3.96 -4.58
C PRO A 432 10.28 -2.67 -4.30
N MET A 433 10.48 -1.64 -5.13
CA MET A 433 9.93 -0.30 -4.97
C MET A 433 9.15 0.16 -6.21
N ASN A 434 8.15 1.02 -5.99
CA ASN A 434 7.37 1.62 -7.06
C ASN A 434 8.03 2.91 -7.56
N ILE A 435 8.07 3.07 -8.89
CA ILE A 435 8.14 4.41 -9.49
C ILE A 435 6.71 4.91 -9.65
N THR A 436 6.42 6.08 -9.07
CA THR A 436 5.06 6.63 -8.97
C THR A 436 4.83 7.76 -9.95
N ALA A 437 3.64 7.79 -10.53
CA ALA A 437 3.18 8.78 -11.49
C ALA A 437 1.80 9.33 -11.08
N GLN A 438 1.29 10.30 -11.83
CA GLN A 438 -0.07 10.78 -11.68
C GLN A 438 -1.06 9.62 -11.87
N ASN A 439 -2.11 9.60 -11.07
CA ASN A 439 -3.21 8.68 -11.26
C ASN A 439 -4.00 9.05 -12.52
N MET A 440 -3.90 8.22 -13.55
CA MET A 440 -4.59 8.41 -14.82
C MET A 440 -5.76 7.44 -15.00
N LEU A 441 -5.97 6.49 -14.09
CA LEU A 441 -7.05 5.51 -14.16
C LEU A 441 -7.95 5.58 -12.91
N TYR A 442 -7.61 4.84 -11.85
CA TYR A 442 -8.35 4.85 -10.57
C TYR A 442 -7.44 4.92 -9.36
N ALA A 443 -6.41 4.07 -9.29
CA ALA A 443 -5.43 4.05 -8.21
C ALA A 443 -4.05 3.62 -8.76
N ASN A 444 -3.01 3.70 -7.92
CA ASN A 444 -1.65 3.22 -8.21
C ASN A 444 -1.07 3.73 -9.54
N GLY A 445 -0.94 5.06 -9.68
CA GLY A 445 -0.32 5.65 -10.87
C GLY A 445 1.11 5.15 -11.06
N THR A 446 1.33 4.38 -12.13
CA THR A 446 2.65 3.95 -12.63
C THR A 446 2.95 4.69 -13.92
N PRO A 447 4.22 5.04 -14.22
CA PRO A 447 4.57 5.72 -15.45
C PRO A 447 4.56 4.79 -16.67
N ASP A 448 4.54 5.38 -17.85
CA ASP A 448 4.95 4.73 -19.08
C ASP A 448 6.48 4.79 -19.22
N ILE A 449 7.08 3.67 -19.62
CA ILE A 449 8.46 3.66 -20.13
C ILE A 449 8.44 3.99 -21.63
N VAL A 450 9.08 5.11 -22.01
CA VAL A 450 9.06 5.66 -23.38
C VAL A 450 10.46 5.88 -23.96
N GLY A 451 11.49 5.56 -23.18
CA GLY A 451 12.88 5.58 -23.60
C GLY A 451 13.69 4.54 -22.82
N PRO A 452 14.99 4.41 -23.11
CA PRO A 452 15.85 3.46 -22.42
C PRO A 452 15.98 3.85 -20.94
N PHE A 453 15.43 3.02 -20.04
CA PHE A 453 15.54 3.17 -18.60
C PHE A 453 15.93 1.81 -17.98
N ASP A 454 17.12 1.73 -17.39
CA ASP A 454 17.61 0.51 -16.76
C ASP A 454 17.10 0.39 -15.32
N LEU A 455 16.20 -0.56 -15.09
CA LEU A 455 15.63 -0.87 -13.78
C LEU A 455 16.63 -1.45 -12.78
N LYS A 456 17.84 -1.79 -13.22
CA LYS A 456 18.95 -2.30 -12.39
C LYS A 456 20.08 -1.28 -12.22
N ALA A 457 19.91 -0.05 -12.71
CA ALA A 457 20.94 1.00 -12.60
C ALA A 457 21.16 1.50 -11.17
N GLY A 458 20.27 1.15 -10.24
CA GLY A 458 20.30 1.55 -8.85
C GLY A 458 21.60 1.18 -8.13
N LYS A 459 22.36 2.20 -7.71
CA LYS A 459 23.61 2.07 -6.96
C LYS A 459 23.72 3.20 -5.96
N VAL A 460 23.77 2.86 -4.68
CA VAL A 460 23.91 3.84 -3.60
C VAL A 460 25.31 4.49 -3.66
N GLN A 461 25.34 5.82 -3.71
CA GLN A 461 26.57 6.61 -3.71
C GLN A 461 26.47 7.75 -2.69
N PHE A 462 27.44 7.82 -1.78
CA PHE A 462 27.62 8.93 -0.85
C PHE A 462 28.86 9.73 -1.25
N GLN A 463 28.66 10.89 -1.89
CA GLN A 463 29.76 11.76 -2.34
C GLN A 463 30.08 12.83 -1.29
N GLY A 464 30.37 12.41 -0.05
CA GLY A 464 30.67 13.32 1.07
C GLY A 464 29.50 14.15 1.61
N SER A 465 28.32 14.04 1.00
CA SER A 465 27.07 14.65 1.46
C SER A 465 26.34 13.76 2.47
N GLN A 466 25.54 14.37 3.35
CA GLN A 466 24.59 13.66 4.23
C GLN A 466 23.42 13.03 3.43
N ILE A 467 23.23 13.47 2.18
CA ILE A 467 22.22 12.98 1.23
C ILE A 467 22.96 12.10 0.22
N GLY A 468 22.53 10.84 0.09
CA GLY A 468 23.04 9.91 -0.92
C GLY A 468 22.27 10.00 -2.22
N ASN A 469 22.80 9.38 -3.27
CA ASN A 469 22.08 9.18 -4.53
C ASN A 469 21.92 7.68 -4.79
N TYR A 470 20.77 7.27 -5.30
CA TYR A 470 20.49 5.89 -5.70
C TYR A 470 20.64 5.71 -7.21
N LEU A 471 20.22 6.69 -7.99
CA LEU A 471 20.57 6.78 -9.40
C LEU A 471 21.79 7.70 -9.55
N GLU A 472 22.45 7.63 -10.70
CA GLU A 472 23.60 8.50 -10.98
C GLU A 472 23.21 9.98 -10.79
N PRO A 473 23.97 10.76 -9.98
CA PRO A 473 23.62 12.15 -9.69
C PRO A 473 23.52 12.97 -10.98
N GLY A 474 22.39 13.63 -11.19
CA GLY A 474 22.16 14.46 -12.37
C GLY A 474 21.93 13.70 -13.68
N ALA A 475 21.87 12.35 -13.67
CA ALA A 475 21.54 11.57 -14.87
C ALA A 475 20.09 11.73 -15.31
N PHE A 476 19.20 12.10 -14.38
CA PHE A 476 17.78 12.28 -14.63
C PHE A 476 17.32 13.63 -14.10
N THR A 477 16.49 14.32 -14.88
CA THR A 477 15.91 15.61 -14.49
C THR A 477 14.41 15.60 -14.77
N PRO A 478 13.58 16.19 -13.89
CA PRO A 478 12.18 16.41 -14.22
C PRO A 478 12.06 17.43 -15.35
N VAL A 479 11.21 17.12 -16.31
CA VAL A 479 10.79 18.01 -17.39
C VAL A 479 9.28 18.09 -17.39
N ARG A 480 8.71 19.18 -17.92
CA ARG A 480 7.26 19.29 -18.08
C ARG A 480 6.77 18.13 -18.96
N ASP A 481 5.72 17.43 -18.53
CA ASP A 481 5.22 16.28 -19.28
C ASP A 481 4.77 16.73 -20.69
N PRO A 482 5.18 16.06 -21.78
CA PRO A 482 4.77 16.41 -23.14
C PRO A 482 3.24 16.51 -23.32
N GLN A 483 2.46 15.78 -22.51
CA GLN A 483 1.01 15.85 -22.53
C GLN A 483 0.47 17.23 -22.14
N CYS A 484 1.19 18.03 -21.35
CA CYS A 484 0.76 19.38 -20.99
C CYS A 484 0.75 20.32 -22.20
N ALA A 485 1.58 20.08 -23.22
CA ALA A 485 1.55 20.85 -24.45
C ALA A 485 0.28 20.60 -25.28
N GLN A 486 -0.36 19.44 -25.09
CA GLN A 486 -1.60 19.06 -25.77
C GLN A 486 -2.87 19.57 -25.05
N VAL A 487 -2.73 20.16 -23.86
CA VAL A 487 -3.83 20.78 -23.11
C VAL A 487 -4.13 22.14 -23.72
N THR A 488 -5.41 22.45 -23.94
CA THR A 488 -5.82 23.74 -24.51
C THR A 488 -5.45 24.92 -23.61
N ALA A 489 -5.11 26.06 -24.23
CA ALA A 489 -4.89 27.32 -23.52
C ALA A 489 -6.21 28.02 -23.13
N LEU A 490 -7.36 27.56 -23.64
CA LEU A 490 -8.67 28.12 -23.35
C LEU A 490 -8.97 28.08 -21.84
N GLN A 491 -9.53 29.18 -21.32
CA GLN A 491 -9.80 29.38 -19.89
C GLN A 491 -8.56 29.13 -19.00
N ASN A 492 -7.36 29.38 -19.53
CA ASN A 492 -6.09 29.18 -18.84
C ASN A 492 -5.83 27.72 -18.39
N LEU A 493 -6.46 26.73 -19.05
CA LEU A 493 -6.36 25.32 -18.64
C LEU A 493 -4.92 24.78 -18.75
N GLN A 494 -4.18 25.14 -19.81
CA GLN A 494 -2.81 24.69 -20.00
C GLN A 494 -1.89 25.07 -18.82
N ALA A 495 -2.11 26.23 -18.19
CA ALA A 495 -1.35 26.64 -17.01
C ALA A 495 -1.66 25.80 -15.76
N GLN A 496 -2.81 25.13 -15.72
CA GLN A 496 -3.19 24.21 -14.65
C GLN A 496 -2.53 22.83 -14.79
N CYS A 497 -1.90 22.53 -15.94
CA CYS A 497 -1.17 21.28 -16.15
C CYS A 497 0.24 21.37 -15.54
N THR A 498 0.41 20.69 -14.40
CA THR A 498 1.58 20.72 -13.53
C THR A 498 2.30 19.37 -13.42
N ILE A 499 1.90 18.38 -14.22
CA ILE A 499 2.57 17.08 -14.23
C ILE A 499 3.95 17.14 -14.91
N ASN A 500 4.90 16.39 -14.33
CA ASN A 500 6.25 16.23 -14.86
C ASN A 500 6.47 14.81 -15.42
N ALA A 501 7.45 14.72 -16.30
CA ALA A 501 8.06 13.49 -16.81
C ALA A 501 9.55 13.49 -16.44
N ILE A 502 10.24 12.37 -16.59
CA ILE A 502 11.69 12.26 -16.36
C ILE A 502 12.41 12.13 -17.71
N SER A 503 13.41 12.98 -17.93
CA SER A 503 14.33 12.87 -19.07
C SER A 503 15.73 12.45 -18.63
N ASP A 504 16.40 11.66 -19.47
CA ASP A 504 17.83 11.40 -19.35
C ASP A 504 18.61 12.65 -19.79
N THR A 505 19.43 13.19 -18.91
CA THR A 505 20.18 14.44 -19.18
C THR A 505 21.26 14.27 -20.24
N ARG A 506 21.73 13.04 -20.48
CA ARG A 506 22.79 12.75 -21.47
C ARG A 506 22.24 12.77 -22.89
N THR A 507 20.99 12.34 -23.08
CA THR A 507 20.35 12.24 -24.40
C THR A 507 19.30 13.32 -24.64
N GLY A 508 18.79 13.96 -23.58
CA GLY A 508 17.64 14.86 -23.63
C GLY A 508 16.31 14.15 -23.87
N GLN A 509 16.30 12.82 -23.98
CA GLN A 509 15.09 12.03 -24.26
C GLN A 509 14.27 11.83 -22.99
N VAL A 510 12.94 12.00 -23.10
CA VAL A 510 12.00 11.57 -22.05
C VAL A 510 12.04 10.05 -21.95
N VAL A 511 12.34 9.52 -20.77
CA VAL A 511 12.45 8.07 -20.49
C VAL A 511 11.23 7.53 -19.76
N LEU A 512 10.66 8.33 -18.86
CA LEU A 512 9.45 8.02 -18.09
C LEU A 512 8.47 9.17 -18.19
N ARG A 513 7.20 8.89 -18.47
CA ARG A 513 6.13 9.91 -18.49
C ARG A 513 4.88 9.41 -17.81
N ASN A 514 3.93 10.30 -17.53
CA ASN A 514 2.62 9.86 -17.06
C ASN A 514 1.89 9.13 -18.19
N PRO A 515 1.06 8.12 -17.90
CA PRO A 515 0.20 7.51 -18.91
C PRO A 515 -0.80 8.52 -19.49
N LEU A 516 -1.44 8.19 -20.61
CA LEU A 516 -2.57 8.99 -21.09
C LEU A 516 -3.78 8.86 -20.14
N PRO A 517 -4.67 9.86 -20.05
CA PRO A 517 -5.90 9.76 -19.27
C PRO A 517 -6.72 8.51 -19.61
N GLY A 518 -7.21 7.82 -18.58
CA GLY A 518 -7.92 6.55 -18.72
C GLY A 518 -7.04 5.36 -19.10
N MET A 519 -5.71 5.46 -18.98
CA MET A 519 -4.78 4.35 -19.23
C MET A 519 -3.93 4.04 -18.00
N ARG A 520 -3.49 2.78 -17.94
CA ARG A 520 -2.51 2.29 -16.96
C ARG A 520 -1.10 2.44 -17.54
N GLY A 521 -0.11 2.73 -16.68
CA GLY A 521 1.27 2.83 -17.12
C GLY A 521 1.92 1.50 -17.45
N THR A 522 2.81 1.51 -18.45
CA THR A 522 3.48 0.30 -18.95
C THR A 522 4.60 -0.24 -18.06
N LEU A 523 5.14 0.55 -17.11
CA LEU A 523 6.24 0.10 -16.25
C LEU A 523 5.85 -1.04 -15.30
N GLY A 524 4.57 -1.11 -14.91
CA GLY A 524 4.11 -2.02 -13.86
C GLY A 524 4.50 -1.57 -12.45
N GLN A 525 4.16 -2.39 -11.46
CA GLN A 525 4.41 -2.12 -10.05
C GLN A 525 5.70 -2.79 -9.58
N ARG A 526 6.37 -2.16 -8.61
CA ARG A 526 7.51 -2.71 -7.86
C ARG A 526 8.64 -3.17 -8.78
N ALA A 527 8.88 -2.37 -9.83
CA ALA A 527 9.74 -2.71 -10.95
C ALA A 527 11.24 -2.48 -10.70
N ILE A 528 11.58 -1.68 -9.68
CA ILE A 528 12.97 -1.35 -9.32
C ILE A 528 13.30 -1.93 -7.95
N GLU A 529 14.48 -2.53 -7.79
CA GLU A 529 14.98 -2.93 -6.47
C GLU A 529 15.47 -1.68 -5.73
N GLY A 530 15.26 -1.59 -4.42
CA GLY A 530 15.77 -0.50 -3.59
C GLY A 530 17.21 -0.73 -3.10
N PRO A 531 17.73 0.16 -2.25
CA PRO A 531 19.02 -0.05 -1.60
C PRO A 531 19.05 -1.32 -0.74
N GLY A 532 20.04 -2.19 -0.97
CA GLY A 532 20.37 -3.27 -0.03
C GLY A 532 21.02 -2.74 1.24
N GLN A 533 20.94 -3.50 2.32
CA GLN A 533 21.52 -3.11 3.61
C GLN A 533 22.50 -4.18 4.09
N TRP A 534 23.57 -3.74 4.75
CA TRP A 534 24.40 -4.66 5.51
C TRP A 534 24.97 -4.00 6.76
N ARG A 535 25.17 -4.83 7.79
CA ARG A 535 25.68 -4.43 9.08
C ARG A 535 26.61 -5.49 9.65
N PHE A 536 27.69 -5.03 10.26
CA PHE A 536 28.61 -5.85 11.04
C PHE A 536 28.68 -5.32 12.47
N ASP A 537 28.16 -6.12 13.40
CA ASP A 537 28.26 -5.88 14.83
C ASP A 537 29.28 -6.87 15.41
N ALA A 538 30.11 -6.40 16.33
CA ALA A 538 31.14 -7.22 16.96
C ALA A 538 31.15 -7.00 18.47
N ASN A 539 31.58 -8.00 19.21
CA ASN A 539 31.90 -7.83 20.61
C ASN A 539 33.23 -8.49 20.94
N LEU A 540 33.88 -7.98 21.97
CA LEU A 540 35.11 -8.52 22.51
C LEU A 540 34.91 -8.69 24.01
N SER A 541 35.16 -9.88 24.52
CA SER A 541 34.97 -10.21 25.93
C SER A 541 36.15 -10.97 26.50
N LYS A 542 36.36 -10.81 27.81
CA LYS A 542 37.38 -11.50 28.57
C LYS A 542 36.93 -11.71 30.00
N SER A 543 37.22 -12.90 30.53
CA SER A 543 37.01 -13.22 31.95
C SER A 543 38.36 -13.46 32.63
N ILE A 544 38.67 -12.67 33.65
CA ILE A 544 39.88 -12.76 34.47
C ILE A 544 39.50 -13.37 35.81
N LYS A 545 40.10 -14.50 36.19
CA LYS A 545 39.97 -15.03 37.54
C LYS A 545 40.92 -14.27 38.47
N ILE A 546 40.38 -13.69 39.55
CA ILE A 546 41.16 -12.96 40.56
C ILE A 546 41.47 -13.88 41.75
N SER A 547 40.48 -14.64 42.21
CA SER A 547 40.61 -15.67 43.25
C SER A 547 39.66 -16.84 42.95
N GLU A 548 39.56 -17.81 43.86
CA GLU A 548 38.64 -18.95 43.76
C GLU A 548 37.16 -18.51 43.71
N THR A 549 36.83 -17.40 44.38
CA THR A 549 35.47 -16.85 44.46
C THR A 549 35.26 -15.61 43.58
N LYS A 550 36.34 -14.89 43.20
CA LYS A 550 36.24 -13.60 42.51
C LYS A 550 36.67 -13.67 41.04
N SER A 551 35.86 -13.13 40.14
CA SER A 551 36.20 -12.96 38.71
C SER A 551 35.79 -11.60 38.17
N LEU A 552 36.59 -11.04 37.27
CA LEU A 552 36.33 -9.80 36.57
C LEU A 552 36.04 -10.09 35.10
N GLN A 553 34.88 -9.67 34.62
CA GLN A 553 34.48 -9.77 33.22
C GLN A 553 34.55 -8.39 32.58
N PHE A 554 35.35 -8.28 31.52
CA PHE A 554 35.39 -7.15 30.63
C PHE A 554 34.65 -7.51 29.35
N ARG A 555 33.75 -6.63 28.88
CA ARG A 555 33.04 -6.78 27.61
C ARG A 555 32.98 -5.44 26.91
N MET A 556 33.23 -5.44 25.62
CA MET A 556 33.05 -4.30 24.73
C MET A 556 32.19 -4.72 23.55
N ASP A 557 31.05 -4.07 23.37
CA ASP A 557 30.15 -4.26 22.23
C ASP A 557 30.32 -3.08 21.26
N ALA A 558 30.35 -3.39 19.97
CA ALA A 558 30.42 -2.43 18.88
C ALA A 558 29.27 -2.71 17.90
N ARG A 559 28.35 -1.77 17.74
CA ARG A 559 27.31 -1.82 16.71
C ARG A 559 27.79 -1.05 15.48
N ASN A 560 27.57 -1.61 14.29
CA ASN A 560 28.05 -1.07 13.03
C ASN A 560 29.56 -0.72 13.09
N VAL A 561 30.39 -1.70 13.45
CA VAL A 561 31.83 -1.48 13.73
C VAL A 561 32.60 -0.88 12.54
N LEU A 562 32.15 -1.17 11.31
CA LEU A 562 32.72 -0.63 10.07
C LEU A 562 32.15 0.73 9.67
N ASN A 563 31.23 1.29 10.44
CA ASN A 563 30.57 2.57 10.15
C ASN A 563 29.95 2.60 8.74
N HIS A 564 29.34 1.48 8.31
CA HIS A 564 28.70 1.39 7.01
C HIS A 564 27.34 2.12 7.04
N PRO A 565 27.03 2.98 6.05
CA PRO A 565 25.73 3.67 5.99
C PRO A 565 24.57 2.71 5.70
N GLU A 566 23.42 2.93 6.35
CA GLU A 566 22.15 2.26 6.02
C GLU A 566 21.23 3.28 5.32
N PRO A 567 21.22 3.34 3.97
CA PRO A 567 20.44 4.33 3.22
C PRO A 567 18.93 4.13 3.42
N ALA A 568 18.17 5.23 3.34
CA ALA A 568 16.73 5.15 3.16
C ALA A 568 16.36 4.88 1.70
N ASP A 569 15.06 4.70 1.51
CA ASP A 569 14.44 4.63 0.20
C ASP A 569 14.64 5.95 -0.59
N PRO A 570 15.03 5.88 -1.88
CA PRO A 570 15.11 7.06 -2.73
C PRO A 570 13.75 7.62 -3.10
N SER A 571 13.70 8.90 -3.48
CA SER A 571 12.52 9.49 -4.13
C SER A 571 12.36 8.93 -5.54
N LEU A 572 11.22 8.29 -5.81
CA LEU A 572 10.91 7.67 -7.11
C LEU A 572 9.57 8.18 -7.67
N ALA A 573 9.19 9.42 -7.38
CA ALA A 573 8.03 10.06 -7.99
C ALA A 573 8.43 10.84 -9.25
N ILE A 574 7.73 10.64 -10.36
CA ILE A 574 8.02 11.37 -11.61
C ILE A 574 7.30 12.71 -11.71
N THR A 575 6.35 12.97 -10.82
CA THR A 575 5.53 14.18 -10.80
C THR A 575 5.40 14.77 -9.39
N GLY A 576 4.94 16.02 -9.29
CA GLY A 576 4.82 16.74 -8.02
C GLY A 576 6.17 17.16 -7.43
N ALA A 577 6.16 17.68 -6.20
CA ALA A 577 7.35 18.24 -5.55
C ALA A 577 8.49 17.22 -5.37
N ALA A 578 8.16 15.93 -5.22
CA ALA A 578 9.16 14.86 -5.05
C ALA A 578 9.97 14.56 -6.33
N SER A 579 9.47 14.97 -7.51
CA SER A 579 10.13 14.72 -8.81
C SER A 579 11.45 15.47 -9.00
N THR A 580 11.67 16.58 -8.29
CA THR A 580 12.96 17.30 -8.29
C THR A 580 14.09 16.48 -7.70
N ASN A 581 13.75 15.50 -6.86
CA ASN A 581 14.70 14.67 -6.16
C ASN A 581 14.71 13.24 -6.71
N PHE A 582 14.20 13.02 -7.93
CA PHE A 582 14.10 11.68 -8.52
C PHE A 582 15.46 10.96 -8.52
N GLY A 583 15.51 9.78 -7.91
CA GLY A 583 16.72 8.99 -7.74
C GLY A 583 17.63 9.42 -6.57
N GLN A 584 17.27 10.44 -5.79
CA GLN A 584 18.03 10.89 -4.62
C GLN A 584 17.49 10.25 -3.33
N ILE A 585 18.39 10.02 -2.36
CA ILE A 585 18.05 9.50 -1.03
C ILE A 585 17.77 10.70 -0.12
N THR A 586 16.52 11.15 -0.09
CA THR A 586 16.10 12.43 0.54
C THR A 586 15.95 12.37 2.06
N GLY A 587 16.32 11.25 2.68
CA GLY A 587 16.43 11.12 4.12
C GLY A 587 17.37 9.97 4.47
N ALA A 588 18.03 10.03 5.62
CA ALA A 588 18.39 8.80 6.32
C ALA A 588 17.07 8.18 6.83
N ASN A 589 16.94 6.85 6.89
CA ASN A 589 15.79 6.24 7.57
C ASN A 589 15.64 6.95 8.90
N ALA A 590 14.46 7.55 9.15
CA ALA A 590 14.21 8.51 10.22
C ALA A 590 15.05 8.19 11.46
N LYS A 591 16.16 8.91 11.64
CA LYS A 591 17.17 8.62 12.67
C LYS A 591 17.41 7.10 12.86
N SER A 592 18.22 6.49 12.01
CA SER A 592 19.06 5.41 12.51
C SER A 592 19.84 5.98 13.71
N THR A 593 19.40 5.63 14.91
CA THR A 593 20.19 5.68 16.15
C THR A 593 21.40 4.75 16.05
N LEU A 594 21.67 4.14 14.89
CA LEU A 594 22.66 3.12 14.59
C LEU A 594 23.88 3.76 13.92
N HIS A 595 24.33 4.88 14.51
CA HIS A 595 25.71 5.30 14.36
C HIS A 595 26.61 4.20 14.89
N ARG A 596 27.90 4.24 14.54
CA ARG A 596 28.88 3.36 15.19
C ARG A 596 28.85 3.62 16.69
N GLU A 597 28.36 2.65 17.44
CA GLU A 597 28.14 2.75 18.88
C GLU A 597 29.08 1.75 19.57
N PHE A 598 29.81 2.24 20.56
CA PHE A 598 30.65 1.40 21.42
C PHE A 598 30.12 1.45 22.85
N GLN A 599 29.88 0.27 23.42
CA GLN A 599 29.49 0.12 24.83
C GLN A 599 30.50 -0.77 25.53
N ALA A 600 31.01 -0.33 26.68
CA ALA A 600 31.90 -1.13 27.50
C ALA A 600 31.23 -1.45 28.83
N GLN A 601 31.38 -2.69 29.28
CA GLN A 601 30.91 -3.18 30.56
C GLN A 601 32.07 -3.81 31.32
N LEU A 602 32.12 -3.50 32.61
CA LEU A 602 32.95 -4.18 33.58
C LEU A 602 32.04 -4.81 34.64
N ARG A 603 32.20 -6.10 34.90
CA ARG A 603 31.42 -6.83 35.92
C ARG A 603 32.36 -7.59 36.84
N LEU A 604 32.29 -7.31 38.14
CA LEU A 604 32.96 -8.09 39.18
C LEU A 604 31.96 -9.11 39.75
N ASN A 605 32.28 -10.40 39.64
CA ASN A 605 31.57 -11.47 40.34
C ASN A 605 32.39 -11.84 41.58
N PHE A 606 31.72 -12.07 42.71
CA PHE A 606 32.35 -12.36 44.00
C PHE A 606 31.57 -13.41 44.79
#